data_AF-A0A3L7N5F4-F1
#
_entry.id   AF-A0A3L7N5F4-F1
#
_cell.length_a   1.000
_cell.length_b   1.000
_cell.length_c   1.000
_cell.angle_alpha   90.00
_cell.angle_beta   90.00
_cell.angle_gamma   90.00
#
_symmetry.space_group_name_H-M   'P 1'
#
loop_
_entity.id
_entity.type
_entity.pdbx_description
1 polymer ?
#
loop_
_entity_poly.entity_id
_entity_poly.type
_entity_poly.pdbx_seq_one_letter_code
_entity_poly.pdbx_strand_id
1 'polypeptide(L)'
;MELPTQTIEQLQKRHADLNKRKIQAETQRDSAKKQLDDLKADAVRKYGTDDVTKLKEQLNGITIANEQKRAQYQAQLDSIDVKLKEVERMFTECDGT
;
A
#
# COMPACT_ATOMS: atom_id res chain seq x y z
N MET A 1 -8.65 -8.89 -54.22
CA MET A 1 -7.91 -9.86 -53.40
C MET A 1 -8.89 -10.91 -52.95
N GLU A 2 -8.84 -12.10 -53.53
CA GLU A 2 -9.59 -13.24 -52.98
C GLU A 2 -8.85 -13.75 -51.75
N LEU A 3 -9.56 -13.84 -50.62
CA LEU A 3 -9.02 -14.47 -49.42
C LEU A 3 -8.88 -15.97 -49.72
N PRO A 4 -7.72 -16.59 -49.48
CA PRO A 4 -7.53 -18.01 -49.77
C PRO A 4 -8.54 -18.84 -48.98
N THR A 5 -9.31 -19.66 -49.69
CA THR A 5 -10.30 -20.57 -49.11
C THR A 5 -9.59 -21.61 -48.25
N GLN A 6 -9.81 -21.53 -46.93
CA GLN A 6 -9.23 -22.46 -45.97
C GLN A 6 -9.88 -23.84 -46.10
N THR A 7 -9.07 -24.90 -46.04
CA THR A 7 -9.61 -26.26 -45.99
C THR A 7 -10.33 -26.50 -44.66
N ILE A 8 -11.22 -27.49 -44.62
CA ILE A 8 -11.94 -27.88 -43.40
C ILE A 8 -10.97 -28.20 -42.25
N GLU A 9 -9.86 -28.86 -42.55
CA GLU A 9 -8.81 -29.21 -41.58
C GLU A 9 -8.11 -27.95 -41.02
N GLN A 10 -7.84 -26.95 -41.88
CA GLN A 10 -7.28 -25.67 -41.46
C GLN A 10 -8.24 -24.90 -40.54
N LEU A 11 -9.54 -24.92 -40.86
CA LEU A 11 -10.58 -24.31 -40.03
C LEU A 11 -10.71 -25.01 -38.67
N GLN A 12 -10.69 -26.35 -38.64
CA GLN A 12 -10.74 -27.13 -37.40
C GLN A 12 -9.52 -26.88 -36.51
N LYS A 13 -8.31 -26.86 -37.08
CA LYS A 13 -7.08 -26.54 -36.35
C LYS A 13 -7.13 -25.12 -35.77
N ARG A 14 -7.58 -24.15 -36.58
CA ARG A 14 -7.72 -22.75 -36.13
C ARG A 14 -8.76 -22.61 -35.02
N HIS A 15 -9.87 -23.34 -35.10
CA HIS A 15 -10.88 -23.38 -34.03
C HIS A 15 -10.31 -23.98 -32.74
N ALA A 16 -9.57 -25.08 -32.82
CA ALA A 16 -8.92 -25.69 -31.66
C ALA A 16 -7.92 -24.73 -30.99
N ASP A 17 -7.10 -24.04 -31.77
CA ASP A 17 -6.16 -23.03 -31.26
C ASP A 17 -6.87 -21.84 -30.62
N LEU A 18 -7.94 -21.32 -31.25
CA LEU A 18 -8.73 -20.23 -30.71
C LEU A 18 -9.43 -20.64 -29.41
N ASN A 19 -9.98 -21.85 -29.34
CA ASN A 19 -10.62 -22.37 -28.14
C ASN A 19 -9.60 -22.53 -27.00
N LYS A 20 -8.39 -23.04 -27.29
CA LYS A 20 -7.30 -23.11 -26.31
C LYS A 20 -6.93 -21.72 -25.77
N ARG A 21 -6.80 -20.73 -26.64
CA ARG A 21 -6.50 -19.34 -26.24
C ARG A 21 -7.64 -18.73 -25.41
N LYS A 22 -8.90 -19.01 -25.78
CA LYS A 22 -10.07 -18.57 -25.02
C LYS A 22 -10.03 -19.11 -23.60
N ILE A 23 -9.82 -20.42 -23.44
CA ILE A 23 -9.73 -21.06 -22.12
C ILE A 23 -8.59 -20.45 -21.29
N GLN A 24 -7.42 -20.20 -21.89
CA GLN A 24 -6.31 -19.55 -21.19
C GLN A 24 -6.66 -18.14 -20.71
N ALA A 25 -7.31 -17.34 -21.56
CA ALA A 25 -7.73 -15.99 -21.21
C ALA A 25 -8.81 -15.98 -20.12
N GLU A 26 -9.77 -16.92 -20.17
CA GLU A 26 -10.80 -17.09 -19.14
C GLU A 26 -10.19 -17.45 -17.78
N THR A 27 -9.25 -18.41 -17.76
CA THR A 27 -8.52 -18.77 -16.53
C THR A 27 -7.73 -17.60 -15.95
N GLN A 28 -7.05 -16.82 -16.80
CA GLN A 28 -6.30 -15.64 -16.35
C GLN A 28 -7.23 -14.57 -15.77
N ARG A 29 -8.35 -14.30 -16.44
CA ARG A 29 -9.37 -13.36 -15.98
C ARG A 29 -9.92 -13.78 -14.61
N ASP A 30 -10.27 -15.05 -14.46
CA ASP A 30 -10.88 -15.56 -13.23
C ASP A 30 -9.89 -15.53 -12.06
N SER A 31 -8.61 -15.84 -12.32
CA SER A 31 -7.53 -15.69 -11.34
C SER A 31 -7.32 -14.23 -10.92
N ALA A 32 -7.23 -13.30 -11.87
CA ALA A 32 -7.06 -11.87 -11.60
C ALA A 32 -8.25 -11.28 -10.85
N LYS A 33 -9.48 -11.73 -11.17
CA LYS A 33 -10.69 -11.31 -10.45
C LYS A 33 -10.67 -11.79 -9.00
N LYS A 34 -10.29 -13.05 -8.77
CA LYS A 34 -10.14 -13.57 -7.41
C LYS A 34 -9.11 -12.79 -6.61
N GLN A 35 -7.95 -12.49 -7.19
CA GLN A 35 -6.92 -11.67 -6.54
C GLN A 35 -7.41 -10.27 -6.21
N LEU A 36 -8.19 -9.65 -7.11
CA LEU A 36 -8.80 -8.35 -6.87
C LEU A 36 -9.79 -8.39 -5.71
N ASP A 37 -10.65 -9.41 -5.67
CA ASP A 37 -11.64 -9.58 -4.60
C ASP A 37 -10.95 -9.83 -3.25
N ASP A 38 -9.89 -10.64 -3.22
CA ASP A 38 -9.07 -10.88 -2.04
C ASP A 38 -8.42 -9.57 -1.55
N LEU A 39 -7.84 -8.77 -2.45
CA LEU A 39 -7.23 -7.46 -2.11
C LEU A 39 -8.26 -6.47 -1.56
N LYS A 40 -9.46 -6.42 -2.14
CA LYS A 40 -10.56 -5.58 -1.63
C LYS A 40 -11.01 -6.01 -0.24
N ALA A 41 -11.19 -7.31 -0.03
CA ALA A 41 -11.53 -7.85 1.29
C ALA A 41 -10.45 -7.52 2.33
N ASP A 42 -9.18 -7.62 1.94
CA ASP A 42 -8.06 -7.24 2.79
C ASP A 42 -8.03 -5.75 3.13
N ALA A 43 -8.31 -4.89 2.15
CA ALA A 43 -8.40 -3.45 2.34
C ALA A 43 -9.55 -3.08 3.29
N VAL A 44 -10.74 -3.65 3.08
CA VAL A 44 -11.89 -3.46 3.97
C VAL A 44 -11.57 -3.96 5.38
N ARG A 45 -10.94 -5.13 5.52
CA ARG A 45 -10.58 -5.69 6.83
C ARG A 45 -9.57 -4.83 7.60
N LYS A 46 -8.54 -4.33 6.91
CA LYS A 46 -7.43 -3.59 7.54
C LYS A 46 -7.75 -2.10 7.77
N TYR A 47 -8.52 -1.50 6.87
CA TYR A 47 -8.70 -0.05 6.82
C TYR A 47 -10.17 0.39 6.82
N GLY A 48 -11.11 -0.56 6.81
CA GLY A 48 -12.55 -0.30 6.78
C GLY A 48 -13.11 0.04 5.39
N THR A 49 -12.27 0.15 4.37
CA THR A 49 -12.67 0.52 3.00
C THR A 49 -11.69 -0.02 1.95
N ASP A 50 -12.19 -0.33 0.75
CA ASP A 50 -11.40 -0.62 -0.46
C ASP A 50 -11.28 0.59 -1.40
N ASP A 51 -11.82 1.75 -1.00
CA ASP A 51 -11.73 2.98 -1.77
C ASP A 51 -10.34 3.61 -1.64
N VAL A 52 -9.59 3.59 -2.75
CA VAL A 52 -8.23 4.14 -2.84
C VAL A 52 -8.16 5.61 -2.40
N THR A 53 -9.21 6.40 -2.64
CA THR A 53 -9.24 7.81 -2.23
C THR A 53 -9.30 7.92 -0.71
N LYS A 54 -10.20 7.16 -0.08
CA LYS A 54 -10.33 7.14 1.38
C LYS A 54 -9.09 6.59 2.07
N LEU A 55 -8.45 5.58 1.49
CA LEU A 55 -7.17 5.05 1.99
C LEU A 55 -6.06 6.11 1.96
N LYS A 56 -6.01 6.93 0.91
CA LYS A 56 -5.05 8.06 0.82
C LYS A 56 -5.35 9.15 1.85
N GLU A 57 -6.62 9.47 2.07
CA GLU A 57 -7.02 10.44 3.10
C GLU A 57 -6.62 9.96 4.50
N GLN A 58 -6.90 8.69 4.82
CA GLN A 58 -6.47 8.08 6.08
C GLN A 58 -4.95 8.12 6.25
N LEU A 59 -4.19 7.78 5.20
CA LEU A 59 -2.73 7.84 5.22
C LEU A 59 -2.21 9.25 5.50
N ASN A 60 -2.80 10.26 4.86
CA ASN A 60 -2.44 11.66 5.08
C ASN A 60 -2.73 12.09 6.52
N GLY A 61 -3.91 11.75 7.04
CA GLY A 61 -4.28 12.02 8.43
C GLY A 61 -3.31 11.38 9.44
N ILE A 62 -2.93 10.12 9.22
CA ILE A 62 -1.96 9.40 10.06
C ILE A 62 -0.58 10.08 9.98
N THR A 63 -0.16 10.50 8.79
CA THR A 63 1.13 11.17 8.57
C THR A 63 1.19 12.48 9.36
N ILE A 64 0.18 13.34 9.22
CA ILE A 64 0.09 14.62 9.95
C ILE A 64 0.10 14.38 11.46
N ALA A 65 -0.68 13.40 11.94
CA ALA A 65 -0.72 13.07 13.37
C ALA A 65 0.64 12.60 13.90
N ASN A 66 1.38 11.82 13.10
CA ASN A 66 2.72 11.36 13.46
C ASN A 66 3.72 12.52 13.48
N GLU A 67 3.65 13.45 12.53
CA GLU A 67 4.51 14.64 12.52
C GLU A 67 4.24 15.53 13.74
N GLN A 68 2.97 15.72 14.11
CA GLN A 68 2.60 16.46 15.31
C GLN A 68 3.13 15.79 16.58
N LYS A 69 2.96 14.46 16.70
CA LYS A 69 3.52 13.69 17.83
C LYS A 69 5.03 13.77 17.88
N ARG A 70 5.72 13.64 16.75
CA ARG A 70 7.18 13.78 16.66
C ARG A 70 7.63 15.16 17.15
N ALA A 71 6.97 16.23 16.71
CA ALA A 71 7.29 17.59 17.13
C ALA A 71 7.06 17.79 18.64
N GLN A 72 5.96 17.26 19.19
CA GLN A 72 5.70 17.30 20.63
C GLN A 72 6.76 16.55 21.43
N TYR A 73 7.15 15.34 20.99
CA TYR A 73 8.21 14.58 21.64
C TYR A 73 9.55 15.31 21.58
N GLN A 74 9.88 15.93 20.45
CA GLN A 74 11.10 16.74 20.34
C GLN A 74 11.09 17.89 21.36
N ALA A 75 10.00 18.65 21.43
CA ALA A 75 9.90 19.75 22.39
C ALA A 75 9.98 19.28 23.86
N GLN A 76 9.42 18.11 24.17
CA GLN A 76 9.56 17.51 25.49
C GLN A 76 11.00 17.12 25.81
N LEU A 77 11.71 16.50 24.86
CA LEU A 77 13.11 16.13 25.02
C LEU A 77 14.00 17.38 25.20
N ASP A 78 13.79 18.42 24.40
CA ASP A 78 14.53 19.68 24.51
C ASP A 78 14.29 20.35 25.87
N SER A 79 13.05 20.32 26.37
CA SER A 79 12.74 20.86 27.71
C SER A 79 13.41 20.05 28.82
N ILE A 80 13.47 18.72 28.69
CA ILE A 80 14.16 17.85 29.65
C ILE A 80 15.66 18.15 29.64
N ASP A 81 16.27 18.29 28.46
CA ASP A 81 17.70 18.59 28.32
C ASP A 81 18.06 19.93 28.98
N VAL A 82 17.24 20.97 28.77
CA VAL A 82 17.42 22.27 29.44
C VAL A 82 17.35 22.15 30.96
N LYS A 83 16.32 21.44 31.48
CA LYS A 83 16.17 21.23 32.92
C LYS A 83 17.32 20.42 33.52
N LEU A 84 17.80 19.43 32.79
CA LEU A 84 18.92 18.60 33.23
C LEU A 84 20.19 19.43 33.33
N LYS A 85 20.50 20.25 32.32
CA LYS A 85 21.63 21.20 32.34
C LYS A 85 21.54 22.20 33.48
N GLU A 86 20.33 22.67 33.80
CA GLU A 86 20.12 23.58 34.92
C GLU A 86 20.43 22.89 36.25
N VAL A 87 19.94 21.67 36.46
CA VAL A 87 20.23 20.86 37.65
C VAL A 87 21.73 20.54 37.76
N GLU A 88 22.36 20.14 36.66
CA GLU A 88 23.81 19.87 36.61
C GLU A 88 24.64 21.11 36.97
N ARG A 89 24.25 22.29 36.46
CA ARG A 89 24.89 23.55 36.81
C ARG A 89 24.73 23.86 38.31
N MET A 90 23.52 23.73 38.84
CA MET A 90 23.26 23.98 40.27
C MET A 90 24.10 23.07 41.17
N PHE A 91 24.26 21.78 40.81
CA PHE A 91 25.13 20.86 41.56
C PHE A 91 26.61 21.22 41.45
N THR A 92 27.08 21.56 40.26
CA THR A 92 28.48 21.95 40.03
C THR A 92 28.85 23.24 40.78
N GLU A 93 27.92 24.19 40.89
CA GLU A 93 28.09 25.43 41.66
C GLU A 93 28.00 25.20 43.18
N CYS A 94 27.29 24.16 43.65
CA CYS A 94 27.18 23.79 45.06
C CYS A 94 28.39 22.98 45.59
N ASP A 95 29.00 22.14 44.77
CA ASP A 95 30.19 21.34 45.15
C ASP A 95 31.52 22.15 45.06
N GLY A 96 31.45 23.41 44.60
CA GLY A 96 32.60 24.31 44.40
C GLY A 96 32.92 25.31 45.53
N THR A 97 32.23 25.23 46.68
CA THR A 97 32.49 26.00 47.91
C THR A 97 32.64 25.09 49.12
#